data_AF-A0A3B0W787-F1
#
_entry.id   AF-A0A3B0W787-F1
#
_cell.length_a   1.000
_cell.length_b   1.000
_cell.length_c   1.000
_cell.angle_alpha   90.00
_cell.angle_beta   90.00
_cell.angle_gamma   90.00
#
_symmetry.space_group_name_H-M   'P 1'
#
loop_
_entity.id
_entity.type
_entity.pdbx_description
1 polymer ?
#
loop_
_entity_poly.entity_id
_entity_poly.type
_entity_poly.pdbx_seq_one_letter_code
_entity_poly.pdbx_strand_id
1 'polypeptide(L)'
;MSEHSQFKLLKQKRFLPFFLTQFFGAFNDNVFKNALVIMIAFKVAGDSDMLVNLAAALFILPFFLFSAVAGQVADKYEKSALIRKIKFVEIMIMCLAAFGFYIDSIPLLIFVLFLMGTQSSLFGPVKYGFLPQQLHKDELIGGNGLIESSTFLSILIGTIAGGLLIALDSYLPIAISVICIAV
;
A
#
# COMPACT_ATOMS: atom_id res chain seq x y z
N MET A 1 -15.50 33.66 -10.74
CA MET A 1 -14.90 32.56 -9.96
C MET A 1 -14.60 31.44 -10.92
N SER A 2 -13.36 31.34 -11.41
CA SER A 2 -12.95 30.27 -12.32
C SER A 2 -12.91 28.95 -11.54
N GLU A 3 -13.82 28.03 -11.86
CA GLU A 3 -13.76 26.66 -11.36
C GLU A 3 -12.45 26.00 -11.80
N HIS A 4 -11.44 26.05 -10.93
CA HIS A 4 -10.29 25.17 -11.01
C HIS A 4 -10.76 23.77 -10.63
N SER A 5 -11.38 23.08 -11.59
CA SER A 5 -11.74 21.68 -11.45
C SER A 5 -10.47 20.90 -11.07
N GLN A 6 -10.42 20.42 -9.83
CA GLN A 6 -9.26 19.74 -9.26
C GLN A 6 -8.91 18.48 -10.08
N PHE A 7 -9.90 17.89 -10.76
CA PHE A 7 -9.74 16.80 -11.72
C PHE A 7 -8.82 17.13 -12.92
N LYS A 8 -8.54 18.41 -13.19
CA LYS A 8 -7.51 18.79 -14.18
C LYS A 8 -6.12 18.29 -13.77
N LEU A 9 -5.84 18.15 -12.48
CA LEU A 9 -4.58 17.60 -11.98
C LEU A 9 -4.36 16.15 -12.43
N LEU A 10 -5.43 15.36 -12.57
CA LEU A 10 -5.36 13.98 -13.07
C LEU A 10 -4.93 13.90 -14.54
N LYS A 11 -5.00 15.00 -15.29
CA LYS A 11 -4.50 15.05 -16.68
C LYS A 11 -3.03 15.48 -16.75
N GLN A 12 -2.44 15.91 -15.64
CA GLN A 12 -1.08 16.45 -15.61
C GLN A 12 -0.06 15.33 -15.40
N LYS A 13 0.96 15.30 -16.28
CA LYS A 13 2.06 14.30 -16.21
C LYS A 13 2.87 14.36 -14.91
N ARG A 14 2.82 15.48 -14.18
CA ARG A 14 3.50 15.65 -12.88
C ARG A 14 2.77 15.02 -11.69
N PHE A 15 1.45 14.81 -11.80
CA PHE A 15 0.60 14.35 -10.71
C PHE A 15 -0.01 12.97 -10.98
N LEU A 16 -0.43 12.70 -12.22
CA LEU A 16 -1.09 11.44 -12.57
C LEU A 16 -0.26 10.18 -12.24
N PRO A 17 1.05 10.10 -12.56
CA PRO A 17 1.84 8.91 -12.21
C PRO A 17 1.85 8.67 -10.71
N PHE A 18 2.09 9.73 -9.93
CA PHE A 18 2.09 9.65 -8.46
C PHE A 18 0.72 9.25 -7.90
N PHE A 19 -0.36 9.79 -8.46
CA PHE A 19 -1.73 9.45 -8.09
C PHE A 19 -2.03 7.96 -8.32
N LEU A 20 -1.64 7.41 -9.48
CA LEU A 20 -1.83 6.00 -9.80
C LEU A 20 -0.97 5.11 -8.89
N THR A 21 0.31 5.46 -8.71
CA THR A 21 1.24 4.76 -7.80
C THR A 21 0.69 4.69 -6.36
N GLN A 22 0.05 5.77 -5.88
CA GLN A 22 -0.59 5.80 -4.57
C GLN A 22 -1.87 4.95 -4.53
N PHE A 23 -2.74 5.07 -5.53
CA PHE A 23 -3.98 4.29 -5.62
C PHE A 23 -3.66 2.79 -5.60
N PHE A 24 -2.79 2.37 -6.51
CA PHE A 24 -2.43 0.98 -6.67
C PHE A 24 -1.63 0.43 -5.49
N GLY A 25 -0.74 1.23 -4.89
CA GLY A 25 -0.07 0.86 -3.64
C GLY A 25 -1.07 0.63 -2.51
N ALA A 26 -1.96 1.59 -2.24
CA ALA A 26 -2.97 1.46 -1.19
C ALA A 26 -3.93 0.29 -1.47
N PHE A 27 -4.29 0.06 -2.73
CA PHE A 27 -5.14 -1.06 -3.13
C PHE A 27 -4.44 -2.39 -2.83
N ASN A 28 -3.22 -2.56 -3.34
CA ASN A 28 -2.42 -3.77 -3.17
C ASN A 28 -2.22 -4.09 -1.68
N ASP A 29 -1.92 -3.05 -0.90
CA ASP A 29 -1.72 -3.17 0.53
C ASP A 29 -2.94 -3.77 1.24
N ASN A 30 -4.12 -3.30 0.87
CA ASN A 30 -5.37 -3.74 1.48
C ASN A 30 -5.83 -5.09 0.93
N VAL A 31 -5.57 -5.41 -0.34
CA VAL A 31 -5.81 -6.76 -0.88
C VAL A 31 -5.00 -7.79 -0.11
N PHE A 32 -3.68 -7.59 0.00
CA PHE A 32 -2.79 -8.53 0.67
C PHE A 32 -3.17 -8.71 2.14
N LYS A 33 -3.32 -7.61 2.88
CA LYS A 33 -3.66 -7.64 4.31
C LYS A 33 -4.99 -8.35 4.55
N ASN A 34 -6.04 -8.02 3.80
CA ASN A 34 -7.36 -8.62 4.02
C ASN A 34 -7.39 -10.09 3.58
N ALA A 35 -6.71 -10.44 2.48
CA ALA A 35 -6.58 -11.84 2.06
C ALA A 35 -5.88 -12.68 3.14
N LEU A 36 -4.80 -12.17 3.74
CA LEU A 36 -4.10 -12.85 4.84
C LEU A 36 -4.99 -13.00 6.09
N VAL A 37 -5.67 -11.93 6.50
CA VAL A 37 -6.57 -11.97 7.67
C VAL A 37 -7.67 -13.00 7.48
N ILE A 38 -8.30 -13.04 6.31
CA ILE A 38 -9.36 -14.00 5.98
C ILE A 38 -8.79 -15.42 5.92
N MET A 39 -7.63 -15.61 5.29
CA MET A 39 -6.95 -16.91 5.27
C MET A 39 -6.66 -17.43 6.69
N ILE A 40 -6.16 -16.58 7.59
CA ILE A 40 -5.93 -16.94 9.00
C ILE A 40 -7.25 -17.34 9.67
N ALA A 41 -8.30 -16.54 9.49
CA ALA A 41 -9.61 -16.79 10.09
C ALA A 41 -10.25 -18.12 9.64
N PHE A 42 -10.05 -18.53 8.38
CA PHE A 42 -10.64 -19.76 7.84
C PHE A 42 -9.75 -21.00 7.98
N LYS A 43 -8.43 -20.88 7.88
CA LYS A 43 -7.50 -22.03 7.90
C LYS A 43 -6.96 -22.37 9.28
N VAL A 44 -6.91 -21.43 10.22
CA VAL A 44 -6.39 -21.71 11.57
C VAL A 44 -7.54 -22.12 12.48
N ALA A 45 -7.65 -23.41 12.76
CA ALA A 45 -8.56 -23.91 13.79
C ALA A 45 -8.04 -23.48 15.18
N GLY A 46 -8.83 -22.72 15.94
CA GLY A 46 -8.48 -22.27 17.30
C GLY A 46 -8.40 -20.74 17.43
N ASP A 47 -7.32 -20.25 18.05
CA ASP A 47 -7.10 -18.85 18.48
C ASP A 47 -6.84 -17.86 17.31
N SER A 48 -7.65 -17.94 16.26
CA SER A 48 -7.56 -17.10 15.06
C SER A 48 -7.58 -15.61 15.39
N ASP A 49 -8.33 -15.21 16.41
CA ASP A 49 -8.44 -13.83 16.86
C ASP A 49 -7.09 -13.28 17.35
N MET A 50 -6.29 -14.09 18.04
CA MET A 50 -4.96 -13.69 18.48
C MET A 50 -4.04 -13.43 17.29
N LEU A 51 -4.04 -14.31 16.29
CA LEU A 51 -3.20 -14.15 15.10
C LEU A 51 -3.64 -12.97 14.22
N VAL A 52 -4.95 -12.74 14.09
CA VAL A 52 -5.48 -11.58 13.36
C VAL A 52 -5.09 -10.28 14.06
N ASN A 53 -5.21 -10.21 15.38
CA ASN A 53 -4.78 -9.06 16.17
C ASN A 53 -3.26 -8.85 16.08
N LEU A 54 -2.47 -9.93 16.12
CA LEU A 54 -1.03 -9.88 15.93
C LEU A 54 -0.66 -9.37 14.54
N ALA A 55 -1.34 -9.82 13.49
CA ALA A 55 -1.12 -9.33 12.12
C ALA A 55 -1.41 -7.82 12.01
N ALA A 56 -2.52 -7.35 12.60
CA ALA A 56 -2.83 -5.93 12.66
C ALA A 56 -1.76 -5.12 13.41
N ALA A 57 -1.29 -5.63 14.56
CA ALA A 57 -0.22 -5.00 15.33
C ALA A 57 1.10 -4.97 14.56
N LEU A 58 1.50 -6.07 13.91
CA LEU A 58 2.73 -6.16 13.12
C LEU A 58 2.71 -5.30 11.85
N PHE A 59 1.52 -5.00 11.31
CA PHE A 59 1.39 -4.06 10.21
C PHE A 59 1.63 -2.61 10.66
N ILE A 60 1.15 -2.24 11.86
CA ILE A 60 1.25 -0.88 12.40
C ILE A 60 2.61 -0.64 13.07
N LEU A 61 3.19 -1.66 13.71
CA LEU A 61 4.43 -1.57 14.47
C LEU A 61 5.60 -0.92 13.71
N PRO A 62 5.86 -1.24 12.43
CA PRO A 62 6.90 -0.57 11.66
C PRO A 62 6.71 0.95 11.54
N PHE A 63 5.46 1.43 11.44
CA PHE A 63 5.19 2.87 11.41
C PHE A 63 5.66 3.54 12.70
N PHE A 64 5.43 2.90 13.84
CA PHE A 64 5.89 3.43 15.12
C PHE A 64 7.43 3.40 15.22
N LEU A 65 8.06 2.29 14.85
CA LEU A 65 9.51 2.10 15.01
C LEU A 65 10.34 2.91 14.01
N PHE A 66 9.88 3.02 12.76
CA PHE A 66 10.68 3.56 11.67
C PHE A 66 10.24 4.95 11.18
N SER A 67 9.13 5.51 11.66
CA SER A 67 8.65 6.83 11.19
C SER A 67 9.68 7.96 11.35
N ALA A 68 10.41 8.00 12.48
CA ALA A 68 11.43 9.03 12.71
C ALA A 68 12.59 8.91 11.72
N VAL A 69 13.07 7.68 11.47
CA VAL A 69 14.13 7.39 10.49
C VAL A 69 13.64 7.67 9.07
N ALA A 70 12.40 7.29 8.77
CA ALA A 70 11.75 7.53 7.49
C ALA A 70 11.65 9.02 7.17
N GLY A 71 11.31 9.86 8.15
CA GLY A 71 11.31 11.32 8.01
C GLY A 71 12.69 11.86 7.66
N GLN A 72 13.73 11.46 8.40
CA GLN A 72 15.10 11.90 8.13
C GLN A 72 15.59 11.47 6.73
N VAL A 73 15.26 10.25 6.31
CA VAL A 73 15.57 9.74 4.96
C VAL A 73 14.81 10.54 3.90
N ALA A 74 13.52 10.80 4.11
CA ALA A 74 12.71 11.60 3.19
C ALA A 74 13.28 13.01 3.02
N ASP A 75 13.78 13.63 4.09
CA ASP A 75 14.37 14.97 4.04
C ASP A 75 15.70 14.98 3.30
N LYS A 76 16.58 14.00 3.56
CA LYS A 76 17.96 13.96 3.06
C LYS A 76 18.08 13.61 1.57
N TYR A 77 17.21 12.75 1.03
CA TYR A 77 17.33 12.25 -0.33
C TYR A 77 16.31 12.86 -1.30
N GLU A 78 16.53 12.67 -2.60
CA GLU A 78 15.62 13.06 -3.68
C GLU A 78 14.37 12.17 -3.65
N LYS A 79 13.19 12.81 -3.61
CA LYS A 79 11.92 12.14 -3.26
C LYS A 79 11.47 11.20 -4.38
N SER A 80 11.66 11.56 -5.64
CA SER A 80 11.30 10.72 -6.80
C SER A 80 12.15 9.45 -6.88
N ALA A 81 13.44 9.53 -6.55
CA ALA A 81 14.35 8.40 -6.48
C ALA A 81 14.00 7.48 -5.29
N LEU A 82 13.65 8.05 -4.13
CA LEU A 82 13.15 7.27 -3.00
C LEU A 82 11.85 6.53 -3.35
N ILE A 83 10.86 7.21 -3.94
CA ILE A 83 9.60 6.60 -4.39
C ILE A 83 9.88 5.41 -5.30
N ARG A 84 10.76 5.57 -6.31
CA ARG A 84 11.13 4.50 -7.23
C ARG A 84 11.78 3.30 -6.52
N LYS A 85 12.70 3.55 -5.58
CA LYS A 85 13.34 2.49 -4.79
C LYS A 85 12.34 1.77 -3.90
N ILE A 86 11.46 2.52 -3.23
CA ILE A 86 10.42 2.00 -2.36
C ILE A 86 9.47 1.10 -3.17
N LYS A 87 9.04 1.54 -4.35
CA LYS A 87 8.21 0.72 -5.25
C LYS A 87 8.92 -0.51 -5.80
N PHE A 88 10.21 -0.42 -6.10
CA PHE A 88 10.97 -1.61 -6.48
C PHE A 88 11.04 -2.64 -5.34
N VAL A 89 11.23 -2.19 -4.10
CA VAL A 89 11.21 -3.06 -2.92
C VAL A 89 9.82 -3.65 -2.70
N GLU A 90 8.76 -2.87 -2.91
CA GLU A 90 7.37 -3.35 -2.84
C GLU A 90 7.15 -4.53 -3.81
N ILE A 91 7.60 -4.45 -5.06
CA ILE A 91 7.50 -5.57 -6.02
C ILE A 91 8.19 -6.83 -5.48
N MET A 92 9.38 -6.71 -4.91
CA MET A 92 10.09 -7.86 -4.32
C MET A 92 9.35 -8.46 -3.12
N ILE A 93 8.79 -7.61 -2.26
CA ILE A 93 7.95 -8.04 -1.12
C ILE A 93 6.70 -8.77 -1.63
N MET A 94 6.09 -8.28 -2.71
CA MET A 94 4.91 -8.89 -3.32
C MET A 94 5.21 -10.21 -4.04
N CYS A 95 6.39 -10.37 -4.63
CA CYS A 95 6.85 -11.68 -5.11
C CYS A 95 6.97 -12.68 -3.95
N LEU A 96 7.46 -12.24 -2.79
CA LEU A 96 7.54 -13.07 -1.59
C LEU A 96 6.15 -13.39 -1.02
N ALA A 97 5.20 -12.44 -1.07
CA ALA A 97 3.80 -12.65 -0.74
C ALA A 97 3.19 -13.77 -1.61
N ALA A 98 3.35 -13.67 -2.92
CA ALA A 98 2.86 -14.66 -3.88
C ALA A 98 3.43 -16.05 -3.60
N PHE A 99 4.73 -16.14 -3.31
CA PHE A 99 5.36 -17.39 -2.91
C PHE A 99 4.79 -17.92 -1.59
N GLY A 100 4.58 -17.06 -0.60
CA GLY A 100 3.98 -17.42 0.69
C GLY A 100 2.56 -17.98 0.57
N PHE A 101 1.74 -17.41 -0.31
CA PHE A 101 0.42 -17.96 -0.62
C PHE A 101 0.52 -19.29 -1.37
N TYR A 102 1.47 -19.42 -2.30
CA TYR A 102 1.66 -20.67 -3.06
C TYR A 102 2.00 -21.87 -2.18
N ILE A 103 2.80 -21.66 -1.13
CA ILE A 103 3.17 -22.72 -0.17
C ILE A 103 2.27 -22.77 1.07
N ASP A 104 1.20 -21.96 1.11
CA ASP A 104 0.28 -21.85 2.25
C ASP A 104 0.97 -21.53 3.61
N SER A 105 2.07 -20.78 3.60
CA SER A 105 2.86 -20.49 4.80
C SER A 105 2.42 -19.20 5.50
N ILE A 106 1.56 -19.34 6.51
CA ILE A 106 1.10 -18.23 7.35
C ILE A 106 2.27 -17.45 8.00
N PRO A 107 3.31 -18.10 8.59
CA PRO A 107 4.44 -17.37 9.17
C PRO A 107 5.18 -16.50 8.15
N LEU A 108 5.36 -17.00 6.91
CA LEU A 108 5.99 -16.23 5.84
C LEU A 108 5.11 -15.04 5.44
N LEU A 109 3.79 -15.22 5.33
CA LEU A 109 2.87 -14.13 5.01
C LEU A 109 2.82 -13.06 6.11
N ILE A 110 2.89 -13.45 7.38
CA ILE A 110 3.00 -12.51 8.51
C ILE A 110 4.32 -11.73 8.43
N PHE A 111 5.43 -12.40 8.10
CA PHE A 111 6.71 -11.73 7.90
C PHE A 111 6.65 -10.73 6.74
N VAL A 112 6.01 -11.11 5.63
CA VAL A 112 5.78 -10.23 4.48
C VAL A 112 4.91 -9.03 4.87
N LEU A 113 3.87 -9.22 5.69
CA LEU A 113 3.04 -8.13 6.22
C LEU A 113 3.85 -7.10 7.01
N PHE A 114 4.81 -7.57 7.81
CA PHE A 114 5.73 -6.69 8.53
C PHE A 114 6.68 -5.93 7.59
N LEU A 115 7.27 -6.61 6.60
CA LEU A 115 8.13 -5.95 5.59
C LEU A 115 7.37 -4.87 4.82
N MET A 116 6.14 -5.19 4.45
CA MET A 116 5.23 -4.30 3.76
C MET A 116 4.88 -3.08 4.63
N GLY A 117 4.52 -3.28 5.91
CA GLY A 117 4.33 -2.15 6.85
C GLY A 117 5.58 -1.28 6.99
N THR A 118 6.76 -1.89 6.96
CA THR A 118 8.05 -1.17 6.99
C THR A 118 8.22 -0.31 5.73
N GLN A 119 7.93 -0.86 4.56
CA GLN A 119 7.97 -0.15 3.29
C GLN A 119 6.95 1.00 3.23
N SER A 120 5.71 0.78 3.66
CA SER A 120 4.66 1.82 3.71
C SER A 120 4.97 2.92 4.72
N SER A 121 5.68 2.60 5.83
CA SER A 121 6.17 3.61 6.78
C SER A 121 7.17 4.59 6.18
N LEU A 122 8.00 4.13 5.23
CA LEU A 122 8.93 4.97 4.47
C LEU A 122 8.19 5.83 3.43
N PHE A 123 7.16 5.28 2.81
CA PHE A 123 6.40 5.97 1.77
C PHE A 123 5.62 7.18 2.32
N GLY A 124 5.11 7.10 3.56
CA GLY A 124 4.32 8.16 4.19
C GLY A 124 5.01 9.54 4.21
N PRO A 125 6.17 9.70 4.87
CA PRO A 125 6.90 10.97 4.89
C PRO A 125 7.34 11.44 3.50
N VAL A 126 7.73 10.49 2.62
CA VAL A 126 8.14 10.82 1.24
C VAL A 126 6.96 11.36 0.42
N LYS A 127 5.75 10.80 0.56
CA LYS A 127 4.51 11.30 -0.07
C LYS A 127 4.26 12.77 0.26
N TYR A 128 4.28 13.11 1.55
CA TYR A 128 3.96 14.48 2.00
C TYR A 128 5.09 15.47 1.70
N GLY A 129 6.34 15.01 1.54
CA GLY A 129 7.44 15.82 1.03
C GLY A 129 7.41 16.01 -0.50
N PHE A 130 6.92 15.03 -1.25
CA PHE A 130 6.90 15.04 -2.71
C PHE A 130 5.73 15.86 -3.28
N LEU A 131 4.54 15.72 -2.72
CA LEU A 131 3.33 16.41 -3.17
C LEU A 131 3.49 17.95 -3.29
N PRO A 132 4.05 18.67 -2.29
CA PRO A 132 4.27 20.11 -2.39
C PRO A 132 5.39 20.53 -3.36
N GLN A 133 6.26 19.61 -3.79
CA GLN A 133 7.26 19.89 -4.81
C GLN A 133 6.69 19.85 -6.23
N GLN A 134 5.61 19.10 -6.44
CA GLN A 134 5.01 18.89 -7.77
C GLN A 134 3.79 19.77 -8.06
N LEU A 135 3.16 20.32 -7.03
CA LEU A 135 1.94 21.11 -7.14
C LEU A 135 2.17 22.57 -6.76
N HIS A 136 1.46 23.49 -7.42
CA HIS A 136 1.44 24.89 -6.98
C HIS A 136 0.65 25.02 -5.67
N LYS A 137 0.92 26.06 -4.87
CA LYS A 137 0.25 26.29 -3.57
C LYS A 137 -1.27 26.22 -3.68
N ASP A 138 -1.82 26.76 -4.76
CA ASP A 138 -3.25 26.86 -5.03
C ASP A 138 -3.87 25.50 -5.43
N GLU A 139 -3.03 24.54 -5.83
CA GLU A 139 -3.42 23.18 -6.22
C GLU A 139 -3.26 22.17 -5.08
N LEU A 140 -2.51 22.49 -4.02
CA LEU A 140 -2.15 21.54 -2.96
C LEU A 140 -3.35 20.95 -2.25
N ILE A 141 -4.32 21.78 -1.89
CA ILE A 141 -5.52 21.35 -1.17
C ILE A 141 -6.31 20.36 -2.03
N GLY A 142 -6.48 20.66 -3.31
CA GLY A 142 -7.20 19.80 -4.25
C GLY A 142 -6.45 18.52 -4.59
N GLY A 143 -5.14 18.60 -4.82
CA GLY A 143 -4.30 17.43 -5.07
C GLY A 143 -4.25 16.49 -3.87
N ASN A 144 -4.15 17.03 -2.65
CA ASN A 144 -4.23 16.24 -1.43
C ASN A 144 -5.61 15.59 -1.28
N GLY A 145 -6.69 16.34 -1.52
CA GLY A 145 -8.05 15.80 -1.52
C GLY A 145 -8.21 14.61 -2.47
N LEU A 146 -7.73 14.74 -3.71
CA LEU A 146 -7.75 13.65 -4.70
C LEU A 146 -6.96 12.43 -4.21
N ILE A 147 -5.76 12.62 -3.69
CA ILE A 147 -4.91 11.53 -3.17
C ILE A 147 -5.57 10.79 -2.01
N GLU A 148 -6.16 11.51 -1.05
CA GLU A 148 -6.82 10.90 0.09
C GLU A 148 -8.12 10.20 -0.33
N SER A 149 -8.95 10.82 -1.18
CA SER A 149 -10.15 10.15 -1.74
C SER A 149 -9.80 8.88 -2.53
N SER A 150 -8.72 8.93 -3.31
CA SER A 150 -8.19 7.79 -4.05
C SER A 150 -7.73 6.68 -3.11
N THR A 151 -7.03 7.03 -2.02
CA THR A 151 -6.58 6.09 -1.00
C THR A 151 -7.77 5.42 -0.29
N PHE A 152 -8.80 6.18 0.09
CA PHE A 152 -10.03 5.63 0.66
C PHE A 152 -10.71 4.65 -0.29
N LEU A 153 -10.87 5.03 -1.56
CA LEU A 153 -11.46 4.15 -2.57
C LEU A 153 -10.63 2.87 -2.74
N SER A 154 -9.31 3.00 -2.76
CA SER A 154 -8.37 1.87 -2.85
C SER A 154 -8.50 0.92 -1.66
N ILE A 155 -8.62 1.43 -0.44
CA ILE A 155 -8.82 0.64 0.77
C ILE A 155 -10.14 -0.15 0.68
N LEU A 156 -11.23 0.50 0.28
CA LEU A 156 -12.54 -0.14 0.15
C LEU A 156 -12.54 -1.26 -0.89
N ILE A 157 -12.08 -0.95 -2.11
CA ILE A 157 -12.02 -1.95 -3.19
C ILE A 157 -11.05 -3.06 -2.81
N GLY A 158 -9.89 -2.73 -2.23
CA GLY A 158 -8.88 -3.71 -1.81
C GLY A 158 -9.38 -4.64 -0.71
N THR A 159 -10.17 -4.13 0.24
CA THR A 159 -10.78 -4.94 1.30
C THR A 159 -11.76 -5.96 0.73
N ILE A 160 -12.63 -5.52 -0.20
CA ILE A 160 -13.59 -6.40 -0.88
C ILE A 160 -12.86 -7.43 -1.75
N ALA A 161 -11.89 -6.97 -2.56
CA ALA A 161 -11.14 -7.82 -3.47
C ALA A 161 -10.32 -8.88 -2.70
N GLY A 162 -9.66 -8.50 -1.60
CA GLY A 162 -8.89 -9.44 -0.78
C GLY A 162 -9.74 -10.61 -0.26
N GLY A 163 -10.98 -10.34 0.17
CA GLY A 163 -11.90 -11.40 0.60
C GLY A 163 -12.46 -12.25 -0.52
N LEU A 164 -12.86 -11.63 -1.64
CA LEU A 164 -13.33 -12.37 -2.81
C LEU A 164 -12.26 -13.30 -3.39
N LEU A 165 -11.01 -12.84 -3.41
CA LEU A 165 -9.92 -13.63 -3.96
C LEU A 165 -9.62 -14.91 -3.16
N ILE A 166 -9.75 -14.87 -1.82
CA ILE A 166 -9.66 -16.07 -0.99
C ILE A 166 -10.83 -17.02 -1.26
N ALA A 167 -12.03 -16.49 -1.48
CA ALA A 167 -13.22 -17.29 -1.76
C ALA A 167 -13.19 -18.01 -3.13
N LEU A 168 -12.32 -17.58 -4.06
CA LEU A 168 -12.16 -18.20 -5.38
C LEU A 168 -11.23 -19.44 -5.39
N ASP A 169 -10.74 -19.87 -4.21
CA ASP A 169 -9.88 -21.05 -4.00
C ASP A 169 -8.64 -21.11 -4.91
N SER A 170 -8.23 -19.95 -5.44
CA SER A 170 -7.11 -19.80 -6.36
C SER A 170 -6.20 -18.68 -5.87
N TYR A 171 -4.97 -19.03 -5.46
CA TYR A 171 -3.94 -18.07 -5.05
C TYR A 171 -3.26 -17.38 -6.24
N LEU A 172 -3.42 -17.93 -7.46
CA LEU A 172 -2.84 -17.40 -8.71
C LEU A 172 -3.39 -16.01 -9.09
N PRO A 173 -4.71 -15.77 -9.08
CA PRO A 173 -5.28 -14.43 -9.31
C PRO A 173 -4.81 -13.38 -8.30
N ILE A 174 -4.57 -13.77 -7.04
CA ILE A 174 -4.01 -12.88 -6.00
C ILE A 174 -2.59 -12.48 -6.38
N ALA A 175 -1.72 -13.46 -6.64
CA ALA A 175 -0.35 -13.20 -7.05
C ALA A 175 -0.26 -12.33 -8.30
N ILE A 176 -1.10 -12.57 -9.31
CA ILE A 176 -1.13 -11.82 -10.57
C ILE A 176 -1.67 -10.40 -10.37
N SER A 177 -2.73 -10.22 -9.60
CA SER A 177 -3.29 -8.88 -9.34
C SER A 177 -2.34 -8.03 -8.50
N VAL A 178 -1.71 -8.61 -7.47
CA VAL A 178 -0.71 -7.93 -6.62
C VAL A 178 0.53 -7.52 -7.43
N ILE A 179 1.03 -8.37 -8.33
CA ILE A 179 2.22 -8.08 -9.17
C ILE A 179 1.89 -7.08 -10.29
N CYS A 180 0.75 -7.21 -10.97
CA CYS A 180 0.36 -6.29 -12.05
C CYS A 180 0.02 -4.88 -11.54
N ILE A 181 -0.33 -4.77 -10.25
CA ILE A 181 -0.73 -3.51 -9.62
C ILE A 181 0.43 -2.82 -8.90
N ALA A 182 1.53 -3.51 -8.60
CA ALA A 182 2.70 -2.91 -7.97
C ALA A 182 3.50 -1.92 -8.86
N VAL A 183 3.02 -1.62 -10.09
CA VAL A 183 3.66 -0.75 -11.11
C VAL A 183 2.96 0.60 -11.23
#